data_AF-A0A9D2Q7T8-F1
#
_entry.id   AF-A0A9D2Q7T8-F1
#
_cell.length_a   1.000
_cell.length_b   1.000
_cell.length_c   1.000
_cell.angle_alpha   90.00
_cell.angle_beta   90.00
_cell.angle_gamma   90.00
#
_symmetry.space_group_name_H-M   'P 1'
#
loop_
_entity.id
_entity.type
_entity.pdbx_description
1 polymer ?
#
loop_
_entity_poly.entity_id
_entity_poly.type
_entity_poly.pdbx_seq_one_letter_code
_entity_poly.pdbx_strand_id
1 'polypeptide(L)'
;MKKLAFYRLMLSVWHRLPLFLIYVFVYIIATAILVNFVTIQLFMDVDSAVRVPAYDDPDRMKELLLGLLQSNSYIYYCLVILLLLFVIWLISRRLPLSLPRALYACPADEQDKLRCLRYYLLWKVLFLLFLLTAVCIFWLGTFLLTDPPMLAVQVSLTFFTLIAFSLNPDPGNRREALKVCPDMVTERSSATFVSVYWSALLLLENTVFYSLLCSVSSFTWADAAWWIPALLLNIYLAKKHITPVLKTMLDYEKLYYPVEKE
;
A
#
# COMPACT_ATOMS: atom_id res chain seq x y z
N MET A 1 -8.42 -8.27 25.13
CA MET A 1 -7.98 -7.18 24.23
C MET A 1 -7.90 -7.56 22.74
N LYS A 2 -7.22 -8.66 22.35
CA LYS A 2 -7.14 -9.09 20.92
C LYS A 2 -8.49 -9.20 20.20
N LYS A 3 -9.48 -9.86 20.83
CA LYS A 3 -10.85 -10.00 20.30
C LYS A 3 -11.53 -8.65 20.07
N LEU A 4 -11.38 -7.71 20.99
CA LEU A 4 -11.99 -6.38 20.91
C LEU A 4 -11.44 -5.57 19.73
N ALA A 5 -10.12 -5.58 19.54
CA ALA A 5 -9.48 -4.92 18.41
C ALA A 5 -9.96 -5.50 17.06
N PHE A 6 -10.06 -6.84 16.99
CA PHE A 6 -10.57 -7.54 15.81
C PHE A 6 -12.03 -7.20 15.50
N TYR A 7 -12.94 -7.29 16.50
CA TYR A 7 -14.36 -6.96 16.31
C TYR A 7 -14.56 -5.53 15.81
N ARG A 8 -13.77 -4.59 16.33
CA ARG A 8 -13.88 -3.19 15.90
C ARG A 8 -13.39 -2.97 14.47
N LEU A 9 -12.32 -3.66 14.06
CA LEU A 9 -11.88 -3.65 12.68
C LEU A 9 -12.98 -4.22 11.78
N MET A 10 -13.52 -5.39 12.12
CA MET A 10 -14.60 -6.04 11.36
C MET A 10 -15.84 -5.16 11.23
N LEU A 11 -16.25 -4.49 12.32
CA LEU A 11 -17.38 -3.56 12.28
C LEU A 11 -17.10 -2.38 11.34
N SER A 12 -15.89 -1.82 11.39
CA SER A 12 -15.47 -0.71 10.53
C SER A 12 -15.40 -1.12 9.05
N VAL A 13 -14.93 -2.34 8.79
CA VAL A 13 -14.92 -2.93 7.45
C VAL A 13 -16.34 -3.14 6.96
N TRP A 14 -17.23 -3.71 7.77
CA TRP A 14 -18.62 -3.97 7.41
C TRP A 14 -19.37 -2.69 6.99
N HIS A 15 -19.21 -1.61 7.77
CA HIS A 15 -19.85 -0.32 7.46
C HIS A 15 -19.34 0.31 6.15
N ARG A 16 -18.10 0.01 5.74
CA ARG A 16 -17.46 0.61 4.56
C ARG A 16 -17.31 -0.39 3.40
N LEU A 17 -17.83 -1.61 3.56
CA LEU A 17 -17.80 -2.68 2.57
C LEU A 17 -18.29 -2.25 1.18
N PRO A 18 -19.44 -1.56 1.01
CA PRO A 18 -19.90 -1.16 -0.32
C PRO A 18 -18.91 -0.20 -1.00
N LEU A 19 -18.27 0.70 -0.25
CA LEU A 19 -17.25 1.60 -0.77
C LEU A 19 -16.00 0.84 -1.23
N PHE A 20 -15.59 -0.19 -0.48
CA PHE A 20 -14.45 -1.03 -0.86
C PHE A 20 -14.73 -1.83 -2.12
N LEU A 21 -15.95 -2.36 -2.27
CA LEU A 21 -16.37 -3.05 -3.49
C LEU A 21 -16.32 -2.10 -4.70
N ILE A 22 -16.76 -0.85 -4.55
CA ILE A 22 -16.66 0.16 -5.60
C ILE A 22 -15.19 0.41 -5.98
N TYR A 23 -14.28 0.54 -5.01
CA TYR A 23 -12.86 0.74 -5.30
C TYR A 23 -12.24 -0.43 -6.08
N VAL A 24 -12.55 -1.67 -5.69
CA VAL A 24 -12.07 -2.87 -6.40
C VAL A 24 -12.70 -2.97 -7.80
N PHE A 25 -13.98 -2.62 -7.94
CA PHE A 25 -14.66 -2.63 -9.25
C PHE A 25 -14.08 -1.58 -10.20
N VAL A 26 -13.86 -0.35 -9.73
CA VAL A 26 -13.20 0.70 -10.51
C VAL A 26 -11.78 0.30 -10.89
N TYR A 27 -11.05 -0.35 -9.99
CA TYR A 27 -9.74 -0.93 -10.27
C TYR A 27 -9.80 -1.92 -11.43
N ILE A 28 -10.72 -2.89 -11.41
CA ILE A 28 -10.89 -3.90 -12.47
C ILE A 28 -11.20 -3.25 -13.82
N ILE A 29 -12.06 -2.23 -13.85
CA ILE A 29 -12.36 -1.50 -15.09
C ILE A 29 -11.13 -0.74 -15.58
N ALA A 30 -10.43 -0.03 -14.68
CA ALA A 30 -9.26 0.75 -15.03
C ALA A 30 -8.12 -0.14 -15.55
N THR A 31 -7.88 -1.30 -14.94
CA THR A 31 -6.89 -2.27 -15.43
C THR A 31 -7.30 -2.84 -16.79
N ALA A 32 -8.57 -3.18 -16.99
CA ALA A 32 -9.05 -3.66 -18.29
C ALA A 32 -8.87 -2.61 -19.40
N ILE A 33 -9.18 -1.34 -19.13
CA ILE A 33 -8.95 -0.24 -20.08
C ILE A 33 -7.45 -0.07 -20.36
N LEU A 34 -6.61 -0.11 -19.32
CA LEU A 34 -5.17 0.01 -19.45
C LEU A 34 -4.57 -1.12 -20.31
N VAL A 35 -5.01 -2.36 -20.07
CA VAL A 35 -4.62 -3.53 -20.89
C VAL A 35 -4.96 -3.27 -22.35
N ASN A 36 -6.24 -2.96 -22.63
CA ASN A 36 -6.69 -2.72 -24.00
C ASN A 36 -5.90 -1.58 -24.67
N PHE A 37 -5.66 -0.48 -23.96
CA PHE A 37 -4.88 0.64 -24.48
C PHE A 37 -3.44 0.24 -24.83
N VAL A 38 -2.74 -0.45 -23.93
CA VAL A 38 -1.36 -0.92 -24.16
C VAL A 38 -1.32 -1.94 -25.29
N THR A 39 -2.27 -2.88 -25.34
CA THR A 39 -2.36 -3.87 -26.42
C THR A 39 -2.60 -3.21 -27.78
N ILE A 40 -3.44 -2.18 -27.85
CA ILE A 40 -3.67 -1.42 -29.10
C ILE A 40 -2.41 -0.67 -29.54
N GLN A 41 -1.72 0.02 -28.62
CA GLN A 41 -0.45 0.69 -28.92
C GLN A 41 0.59 -0.29 -29.46
N LEU A 42 0.69 -1.46 -28.84
CA LEU A 42 1.59 -2.52 -29.27
C LEU A 42 1.25 -3.06 -30.67
N PHE A 43 -0.04 -3.21 -30.98
CA PHE A 43 -0.47 -3.62 -32.32
C PHE A 43 -0.09 -2.58 -33.39
N MET A 44 -0.21 -1.29 -33.07
CA MET A 44 0.21 -0.20 -33.94
C MET A 44 1.74 -0.16 -34.13
N ASP A 45 2.51 -0.37 -33.06
CA ASP A 45 3.97 -0.42 -33.12
C ASP A 45 4.46 -1.64 -33.94
N VAL A 46 3.81 -2.80 -33.78
CA VAL A 46 4.11 -4.01 -34.58
C VAL A 46 3.77 -3.80 -36.05
N ASP A 47 2.62 -3.20 -36.40
CA ASP A 47 2.29 -2.88 -37.81
C ASP A 47 3.33 -1.92 -38.43
N SER A 48 3.87 -1.01 -37.63
CA SER A 48 4.93 -0.09 -38.08
C SER A 48 6.29 -0.78 -38.25
N ALA A 49 6.65 -1.72 -37.35
CA ALA A 49 7.93 -2.42 -37.34
C ALA A 49 8.01 -3.56 -38.38
N VAL A 50 6.87 -4.18 -38.72
CA VAL A 50 6.77 -5.31 -39.66
C VAL A 50 6.79 -4.86 -41.13
N ARG A 51 6.65 -3.56 -41.41
CA ARG A 51 6.62 -3.04 -42.80
C ARG A 51 7.94 -3.05 -43.57
N VAL A 52 9.08 -3.52 -43.03
CA VAL A 52 10.38 -3.22 -43.68
C VAL A 52 11.33 -4.39 -44.02
N PRO A 53 11.41 -5.56 -43.35
CA PRO A 53 12.04 -6.71 -44.07
C PRO A 53 11.67 -8.17 -43.65
N ALA A 54 10.70 -8.43 -42.77
CA ALA A 54 10.61 -9.74 -42.07
C ALA A 54 9.56 -10.74 -42.60
N TYR A 55 9.20 -10.69 -43.90
CA TYR A 55 8.22 -11.64 -44.46
C TYR A 55 8.82 -13.00 -44.87
N ASP A 56 10.16 -13.11 -44.93
CA ASP A 56 10.84 -14.29 -45.48
C ASP A 56 11.22 -15.37 -44.45
N ASP A 57 11.15 -15.09 -43.13
CA ASP A 57 11.56 -16.06 -42.10
C ASP A 57 10.56 -16.13 -40.92
N PRO A 58 9.62 -17.08 -40.93
CA PRO A 58 8.53 -17.16 -39.96
C PRO A 58 9.00 -17.45 -38.53
N ASP A 59 10.15 -18.09 -38.34
CA ASP A 59 10.69 -18.39 -37.02
C ASP A 59 11.33 -17.16 -36.39
N ARG A 60 12.00 -16.32 -37.18
CA ARG A 60 12.51 -15.02 -36.73
C ARG A 60 11.37 -14.06 -36.40
N MET A 61 10.27 -14.10 -37.15
CA MET A 61 9.06 -13.33 -36.85
C MET A 61 8.40 -13.78 -35.53
N LYS A 62 8.35 -15.10 -35.26
CA LYS A 62 7.88 -15.64 -33.98
C LYS A 62 8.75 -15.19 -32.82
N GLU A 63 10.08 -15.25 -32.94
CA GLU A 63 10.99 -14.80 -31.88
C GLU A 63 10.84 -13.31 -31.58
N LEU A 64 10.70 -12.48 -32.62
CA LEU A 64 10.49 -11.03 -32.47
C LEU A 64 9.14 -10.71 -31.82
N LEU A 65 8.07 -11.40 -32.25
CA LEU A 65 6.74 -11.30 -31.63
C LEU A 65 6.74 -11.79 -30.19
N LEU A 66 7.43 -12.90 -29.88
CA LEU A 66 7.54 -13.45 -28.53
C LEU A 66 8.29 -12.49 -27.62
N GLY A 67 9.42 -11.94 -28.08
CA GLY A 67 10.21 -10.95 -27.34
C GLY A 67 9.44 -9.66 -27.08
N LEU A 68 8.69 -9.17 -28.08
CA LEU A 68 7.80 -8.02 -27.92
C LEU A 68 6.64 -8.33 -26.97
N LEU A 69 6.00 -9.49 -27.06
CA LEU A 69 4.93 -9.87 -26.12
C LEU A 69 5.47 -9.97 -24.69
N GLN A 70 6.63 -10.58 -24.51
CA GLN A 70 7.21 -10.83 -23.21
C GLN A 70 7.67 -9.53 -22.56
N SER A 71 8.40 -8.66 -23.28
CA SER A 71 8.80 -7.33 -22.79
C SER A 71 7.60 -6.47 -22.39
N ASN A 72 6.54 -6.47 -23.20
CA ASN A 72 5.35 -5.65 -22.93
C ASN A 72 4.44 -6.25 -21.84
N SER A 73 4.47 -7.57 -21.65
CA SER A 73 3.75 -8.23 -20.55
C SER A 73 4.25 -7.75 -19.19
N TYR A 74 5.57 -7.54 -19.02
CA TYR A 74 6.14 -7.04 -17.77
C TYR A 74 5.70 -5.62 -17.43
N ILE A 75 5.62 -4.74 -18.44
CA ILE A 75 5.12 -3.36 -18.27
C ILE A 75 3.68 -3.37 -17.77
N TYR A 76 2.84 -4.24 -18.35
CA TYR A 76 1.47 -4.46 -17.88
C TYR A 76 1.43 -4.88 -16.41
N TYR A 77 2.19 -5.90 -16.02
CA TYR A 77 2.22 -6.38 -14.64
C TYR A 77 2.65 -5.27 -13.66
N CYS A 78 3.69 -4.50 -14.01
CA CYS A 78 4.18 -3.41 -13.18
C CYS A 78 3.12 -2.32 -12.96
N LEU A 79 2.45 -1.87 -14.02
CA LEU A 79 1.42 -0.83 -13.92
C LEU A 79 0.19 -1.30 -13.13
N VAL A 80 -0.23 -2.55 -13.32
CA VAL A 80 -1.35 -3.13 -12.57
C VAL A 80 -1.03 -3.19 -11.07
N ILE A 81 0.17 -3.61 -10.70
CA ILE A 81 0.56 -3.68 -9.28
C ILE A 81 0.62 -2.28 -8.66
N LEU A 82 1.15 -1.28 -9.38
CA LEU A 82 1.15 0.11 -8.90
C LEU A 82 -0.28 0.64 -8.69
N LEU A 83 -1.19 0.39 -9.63
CA LEU A 83 -2.60 0.75 -9.50
C LEU A 83 -3.25 0.04 -8.30
N LEU A 84 -2.91 -1.23 -8.06
CA LEU A 84 -3.43 -2.00 -6.94
C LEU A 84 -2.94 -1.45 -5.59
N LEU A 85 -1.66 -1.08 -5.48
CA LEU A 85 -1.11 -0.42 -4.29
C LEU A 85 -1.82 0.90 -4.01
N PHE A 86 -2.16 1.67 -5.05
CA PHE A 86 -2.94 2.90 -4.92
C PHE A 86 -4.37 2.64 -4.39
N VAL A 87 -5.03 1.59 -4.87
CA VAL A 87 -6.37 1.20 -4.40
C VAL A 87 -6.32 0.76 -2.94
N ILE A 88 -5.31 -0.02 -2.56
CA ILE A 88 -5.07 -0.43 -1.17
C ILE A 88 -4.81 0.78 -0.27
N TRP A 89 -4.05 1.76 -0.75
CA TRP A 89 -3.87 3.02 -0.05
C TRP A 89 -5.20 3.74 0.20
N LEU A 90 -6.08 3.84 -0.82
CA LEU A 90 -7.41 4.44 -0.66
C LEU A 90 -8.26 3.70 0.38
N ILE A 91 -8.26 2.36 0.35
CA ILE A 91 -8.96 1.52 1.34
C ILE A 91 -8.38 1.77 2.74
N SER A 92 -7.06 1.77 2.88
CA SER A 92 -6.39 1.99 4.17
C SER A 92 -6.69 3.38 4.74
N ARG A 93 -6.76 4.42 3.90
CA ARG A 93 -7.15 5.77 4.33
C ARG A 93 -8.56 5.81 4.90
N ARG A 94 -9.46 4.96 4.41
CA ARG A 94 -10.83 4.81 4.92
C ARG A 94 -10.91 3.88 6.12
N LEU A 95 -9.82 3.29 6.61
CA LEU A 95 -9.79 2.48 7.83
C LEU A 95 -8.84 3.10 8.84
N PRO A 96 -9.17 4.27 9.42
CA PRO A 96 -8.24 4.92 10.33
C PRO A 96 -7.99 4.06 11.56
N LEU A 97 -6.76 4.15 12.07
CA LEU A 97 -6.47 3.67 13.42
C LEU A 97 -7.36 4.44 14.39
N SER A 98 -8.06 3.72 15.25
CA SER A 98 -8.86 4.35 16.29
C SER A 98 -8.87 3.44 17.50
N LEU A 99 -9.02 4.01 18.70
CA LEU A 99 -9.26 3.26 19.94
C LEU A 99 -10.77 3.11 20.19
N PRO A 100 -11.25 1.94 20.67
CA PRO A 100 -12.66 1.76 21.01
C PRO A 100 -13.08 2.82 22.03
N ARG A 101 -14.24 3.46 21.85
CA ARG A 101 -14.75 4.46 22.81
C ARG A 101 -14.79 3.94 24.25
N ALA A 102 -15.09 2.65 24.41
CA ALA A 102 -15.07 1.97 25.71
C ALA A 102 -13.68 1.93 26.39
N LEU A 103 -12.58 1.96 25.63
CA LEU A 103 -11.23 2.02 26.20
C LEU A 103 -10.83 3.45 26.61
N TYR A 104 -11.51 4.48 26.09
CA TYR A 104 -11.30 5.87 26.53
C TYR A 104 -11.97 6.14 27.89
N ALA A 105 -13.07 5.46 28.21
CA ALA A 105 -13.79 5.63 29.47
C ALA A 105 -13.24 4.75 30.62
N CYS A 106 -12.37 3.79 30.32
CA CYS A 106 -11.84 2.84 31.30
C CYS A 106 -10.48 3.33 31.84
N PRO A 107 -10.20 3.27 33.16
CA PRO A 107 -8.89 3.57 33.75
C PRO A 107 -7.88 2.44 33.48
N ALA A 108 -7.77 2.02 32.21
CA ALA A 108 -6.77 1.07 31.77
C ALA A 108 -5.43 1.79 31.62
N ASP A 109 -4.35 1.13 32.05
CA ASP A 109 -2.99 1.63 31.94
C ASP A 109 -2.62 1.96 30.48
N GLU A 110 -1.79 2.99 30.27
CA GLU A 110 -1.39 3.44 28.93
C GLU A 110 -0.76 2.31 28.10
N GLN A 111 -0.02 1.41 28.77
CA GLN A 111 0.62 0.26 28.14
C GLN A 111 -0.39 -0.70 27.52
N ASP A 112 -1.54 -0.91 28.18
CA ASP A 112 -2.58 -1.81 27.70
C ASP A 112 -3.36 -1.20 26.53
N LYS A 113 -3.64 0.10 26.57
CA LYS A 113 -4.24 0.81 25.44
C LYS A 113 -3.31 0.79 24.21
N LEU A 114 -2.00 0.97 24.41
CA LEU A 114 -1.00 0.87 23.34
C LEU A 114 -0.88 -0.55 22.77
N ARG A 115 -0.99 -1.58 23.63
CA ARG A 115 -1.04 -2.99 23.21
C ARG A 115 -2.28 -3.28 22.36
N CYS A 116 -3.43 -2.70 22.70
CA CYS A 116 -4.65 -2.81 21.89
C CYS A 116 -4.49 -2.17 20.50
N LEU A 117 -3.92 -0.97 20.43
CA LEU A 117 -3.58 -0.29 19.17
C LEU A 117 -2.62 -1.11 18.29
N ARG A 118 -1.60 -1.72 18.89
CA ARG A 118 -0.68 -2.63 18.16
C ARG A 118 -1.40 -3.82 17.56
N TYR A 119 -2.33 -4.43 18.29
CA TYR A 119 -3.15 -5.53 17.74
C TYR A 119 -4.10 -5.06 16.64
N TYR A 120 -4.68 -3.86 16.77
CA TYR A 120 -5.51 -3.30 15.70
C TYR A 120 -4.69 -3.04 14.44
N LEU A 121 -3.49 -2.43 14.57
CA LEU A 121 -2.56 -2.23 13.46
C LEU A 121 -2.22 -3.57 12.78
N LEU A 122 -1.88 -4.59 13.58
CA LEU A 122 -1.55 -5.91 13.07
C LEU A 122 -2.72 -6.53 12.28
N TRP A 123 -3.94 -6.49 12.82
CA TRP A 123 -5.11 -7.01 12.11
C TRP A 123 -5.43 -6.21 10.84
N LYS A 124 -5.22 -4.89 10.86
CA LYS A 124 -5.40 -4.03 9.68
C LYS A 124 -4.40 -4.41 8.58
N VAL A 125 -3.12 -4.58 8.92
CA VAL A 125 -2.08 -5.01 7.96
C VAL A 125 -2.41 -6.39 7.39
N LEU A 126 -2.81 -7.35 8.24
CA LEU A 126 -3.21 -8.69 7.79
C LEU A 126 -4.43 -8.65 6.86
N PHE A 127 -5.43 -7.82 7.16
CA PHE A 127 -6.59 -7.63 6.30
C PHE A 127 -6.22 -7.05 4.93
N LEU A 128 -5.37 -6.01 4.90
CA LEU A 128 -4.91 -5.41 3.64
C LEU A 128 -4.03 -6.38 2.84
N LEU A 129 -3.19 -7.16 3.50
CA LEU A 129 -2.41 -8.22 2.86
C LEU A 129 -3.32 -9.28 2.24
N PHE A 130 -4.32 -9.76 2.99
CA PHE A 130 -5.31 -10.71 2.48
C PHE A 130 -6.05 -10.15 1.27
N LEU A 131 -6.49 -8.89 1.32
CA LEU A 131 -7.16 -8.23 0.21
C LEU A 131 -6.25 -8.12 -1.02
N LEU A 132 -4.99 -7.69 -0.84
CA LEU A 132 -3.98 -7.65 -1.90
C LEU A 132 -3.84 -9.03 -2.55
N THR A 133 -3.66 -10.08 -1.74
CA THR A 133 -3.49 -11.44 -2.25
C THR A 133 -4.71 -11.95 -2.98
N ALA A 134 -5.92 -11.71 -2.45
CA ALA A 134 -7.16 -12.11 -3.10
C ALA A 134 -7.34 -11.43 -4.46
N VAL A 135 -7.09 -10.11 -4.55
CA VAL A 135 -7.22 -9.36 -5.81
C VAL A 135 -6.15 -9.78 -6.82
N CYS A 136 -4.89 -9.98 -6.39
CA CYS A 136 -3.84 -10.48 -7.29
C CYS A 136 -4.18 -11.87 -7.83
N ILE A 137 -4.58 -12.82 -6.98
CA ILE A 137 -4.91 -14.19 -7.43
C ILE A 137 -6.11 -14.16 -8.38
N PHE A 138 -7.14 -13.37 -8.07
CA PHE A 138 -8.34 -13.28 -8.90
C PHE A 138 -8.08 -12.64 -10.27
N TRP A 139 -7.27 -11.57 -10.31
CA TRP A 139 -7.10 -10.77 -11.54
C TRP A 139 -5.85 -11.14 -12.36
N LEU A 140 -4.74 -11.47 -11.70
CA LEU A 140 -3.45 -11.76 -12.34
C LEU A 140 -3.14 -13.26 -12.38
N GLY A 141 -3.90 -14.10 -11.69
CA GLY A 141 -3.63 -15.54 -11.53
C GLY A 141 -2.42 -15.86 -10.65
N THR A 142 -1.60 -14.86 -10.32
CA THR A 142 -0.43 -14.97 -9.46
C THR A 142 -0.35 -13.80 -8.48
N PHE A 143 0.25 -14.04 -7.32
CA PHE A 143 0.39 -13.02 -6.29
C PHE A 143 1.50 -12.01 -6.59
N LEU A 144 2.62 -12.49 -7.17
CA LEU A 144 3.89 -11.79 -7.32
C LEU A 144 4.61 -12.24 -8.60
N LEU A 145 5.60 -11.45 -9.02
CA LEU A 145 6.61 -11.91 -9.97
C LEU A 145 7.30 -13.15 -9.40
N THR A 146 7.40 -14.21 -10.18
CA THR A 146 7.86 -15.52 -9.72
C THR A 146 9.37 -15.62 -9.56
N ASP A 147 10.13 -14.67 -10.13
CA ASP A 147 11.58 -14.67 -10.05
C ASP A 147 12.05 -14.37 -8.62
N PRO A 148 12.84 -15.27 -7.99
CA PRO A 148 13.25 -15.13 -6.58
C PRO A 148 13.86 -13.77 -6.17
N PRO A 149 14.80 -13.18 -6.93
CA PRO A 149 15.39 -11.90 -6.53
C PRO A 149 14.38 -10.74 -6.62
N MET A 150 13.50 -10.74 -7.62
CA MET A 150 12.43 -9.74 -7.75
C MET A 150 11.42 -9.88 -6.61
N LEU A 151 11.03 -11.13 -6.30
CA LEU A 151 10.06 -11.45 -5.27
C LEU A 151 10.54 -10.98 -3.89
N ALA A 152 11.83 -11.15 -3.57
CA ALA A 152 12.39 -10.71 -2.29
C ALA A 152 12.25 -9.18 -2.08
N VAL A 153 12.58 -8.39 -3.09
CA VAL A 153 12.44 -6.92 -3.04
C VAL A 153 10.96 -6.52 -3.04
N GLN A 154 10.14 -7.16 -3.86
CA GLN A 154 8.71 -6.87 -3.94
C GLN A 154 7.98 -7.13 -2.62
N VAL A 155 8.22 -8.29 -1.98
CA VAL A 155 7.58 -8.65 -0.70
C VAL A 155 7.99 -7.68 0.40
N SER A 156 9.26 -7.32 0.45
CA SER A 156 9.78 -6.42 1.49
C SER A 156 9.23 -5.00 1.34
N LEU A 157 9.23 -4.42 0.13
CA LEU A 157 8.60 -3.13 -0.15
C LEU A 157 7.11 -3.14 0.14
N THR A 158 6.39 -4.19 -0.30
CA THR A 158 4.95 -4.34 -0.06
C THR A 158 4.65 -4.37 1.44
N PHE A 159 5.45 -5.10 2.22
CA PHE A 159 5.28 -5.18 3.67
C PHE A 159 5.42 -3.81 4.36
N PHE A 160 6.48 -3.05 4.06
CA PHE A 160 6.65 -1.71 4.64
C PHE A 160 5.57 -0.73 4.16
N THR A 161 5.17 -0.83 2.90
CA THR A 161 4.09 -0.02 2.31
C THR A 161 2.76 -0.25 3.03
N LEU A 162 2.40 -1.52 3.29
CA LEU A 162 1.20 -1.87 4.05
C LEU A 162 1.24 -1.33 5.48
N ILE A 163 2.40 -1.37 6.14
CA ILE A 163 2.57 -0.78 7.48
C ILE A 163 2.38 0.73 7.42
N ALA A 164 3.09 1.42 6.52
CA ALA A 164 3.04 2.87 6.39
C ALA A 164 1.61 3.36 6.07
N PHE A 165 0.93 2.70 5.13
CA PHE A 165 -0.47 3.02 4.83
C PHE A 165 -1.38 2.71 6.01
N SER A 166 -1.09 1.66 6.78
CA SER A 166 -1.88 1.28 7.94
C SER A 166 -1.76 2.29 9.07
N LEU A 167 -0.60 2.95 9.21
CA LEU A 167 -0.26 3.95 10.22
C LEU A 167 -0.93 5.32 10.03
N ASN A 168 -1.95 5.45 9.19
CA ASN A 168 -2.66 6.71 9.01
C ASN A 168 -3.45 7.12 10.27
N PRO A 169 -3.06 8.19 10.97
CA PRO A 169 -3.77 8.67 12.13
C PRO A 169 -4.85 9.66 11.70
N ASP A 170 -6.08 9.19 11.55
CA ASP A 170 -7.22 10.08 11.36
C ASP A 170 -7.92 10.28 12.70
N PRO A 171 -7.94 11.49 13.26
CA PRO A 171 -8.72 11.78 14.45
C PRO A 171 -10.22 11.71 14.20
N GLY A 172 -10.72 11.39 13.00
CA GLY A 172 -12.13 11.10 12.72
C GLY A 172 -13.03 12.35 12.69
N ASN A 173 -12.75 13.34 13.53
CA ASN A 173 -13.42 14.63 13.57
C ASN A 173 -12.43 15.81 13.75
N ARG A 174 -11.48 15.91 12.81
CA ARG A 174 -10.42 16.94 12.83
C ARG A 174 -10.98 18.36 12.93
N ARG A 175 -12.17 18.63 12.37
CA ARG A 175 -12.81 19.96 12.38
C ARG A 175 -13.31 20.37 13.76
N GLU A 176 -13.88 19.45 14.53
CA GLU A 176 -14.26 19.72 15.92
C GLU A 176 -13.01 19.77 16.82
N ALA A 177 -12.03 18.90 16.56
CA ALA A 177 -10.77 18.92 17.30
C ALA A 177 -9.97 20.23 17.15
N LEU A 178 -9.94 20.78 15.94
CA LEU A 178 -9.34 22.08 15.61
C LEU A 178 -10.02 23.25 16.34
N LYS A 179 -11.32 23.15 16.63
CA LYS A 179 -12.07 24.19 17.35
C LYS A 179 -11.79 24.17 18.85
N VAL A 180 -11.57 22.99 19.42
CA VAL A 180 -11.42 22.80 20.88
C VAL A 180 -9.97 23.02 21.33
N CYS A 181 -8.99 22.50 20.59
CA CYS A 181 -7.57 22.61 20.96
C CYS A 181 -6.68 22.84 19.72
N PRO A 182 -6.53 24.10 19.25
CA PRO A 182 -5.78 24.40 18.03
C PRO A 182 -4.28 24.07 18.13
N ASP A 183 -3.65 24.32 19.28
CA ASP A 183 -2.20 24.13 19.49
C ASP A 183 -1.79 22.65 19.49
N MET A 184 -2.65 21.77 20.00
CA MET A 184 -2.39 20.32 19.99
C MET A 184 -2.45 19.73 18.57
N VAL A 185 -3.09 20.42 17.62
CA VAL A 185 -3.20 20.02 16.20
C VAL A 185 -2.02 20.55 15.37
N THR A 186 -1.46 21.72 15.71
CA THR A 186 -0.36 22.37 14.98
C THR A 186 1.02 21.78 15.33
N GLU A 187 1.34 21.58 16.61
CA GLU A 187 2.62 21.01 17.06
C GLU A 187 2.81 19.55 16.57
N ARG A 188 1.71 18.78 16.53
CA ARG A 188 1.67 17.39 16.06
C ARG A 188 1.69 17.21 14.56
N SER A 189 1.54 18.29 13.78
CA SER A 189 1.70 18.26 12.32
C SER A 189 3.10 17.77 11.94
N SER A 190 4.12 18.04 12.75
CA SER A 190 5.51 17.60 12.54
C SER A 190 5.72 16.09 12.68
N ALA A 191 5.06 15.42 13.62
CA ALA A 191 5.12 13.96 13.77
C ALA A 191 4.28 13.23 12.70
N THR A 192 3.15 13.81 12.29
CA THR A 192 2.37 13.33 11.14
C THR A 192 3.08 13.58 9.82
N PHE A 193 3.84 14.67 9.70
CA PHE A 193 4.68 15.00 8.55
C PHE A 193 5.64 13.84 8.29
N VAL A 194 6.43 13.40 9.28
CA VAL A 194 7.39 12.30 9.05
C VAL A 194 6.72 10.98 8.61
N SER A 195 5.48 10.71 9.06
CA SER A 195 4.70 9.56 8.55
C SER A 195 4.28 9.72 7.08
N VAL A 196 3.99 10.95 6.65
CA VAL A 196 3.70 11.27 5.25
C VAL A 196 4.95 11.13 4.39
N TYR A 197 6.12 11.59 4.87
CA TYR A 197 7.40 11.42 4.15
C TYR A 197 7.79 9.95 4.02
N TRP A 198 7.61 9.14 5.06
CA TRP A 198 7.90 7.71 4.96
C TRP A 198 6.97 7.00 3.96
N SER A 199 5.68 7.36 3.94
CA SER A 199 4.74 6.84 2.95
C SER A 199 5.09 7.27 1.52
N ALA A 200 5.53 8.53 1.34
CA ALA A 200 5.97 9.05 0.05
C ALA A 200 7.28 8.41 -0.42
N LEU A 201 8.23 8.19 0.49
CA LEU A 201 9.47 7.46 0.22
C LEU A 201 9.19 6.04 -0.26
N LEU A 202 8.30 5.31 0.42
CA LEU A 202 7.91 3.96 0.02
C LEU A 202 7.19 3.92 -1.34
N LEU A 203 6.34 4.91 -1.64
CA LEU A 203 5.73 5.03 -2.97
C LEU A 203 6.78 5.28 -4.06
N LEU A 204 7.78 6.14 -3.77
CA LEU A 204 8.90 6.38 -4.67
C LEU A 204 9.72 5.11 -4.89
N GLU A 205 10.06 4.39 -3.82
CA GLU A 205 10.79 3.11 -3.87
C GLU A 205 10.05 2.06 -4.71
N ASN A 206 8.73 1.90 -4.53
CA ASN A 206 7.94 1.02 -5.38
C ASN A 206 7.98 1.47 -6.84
N THR A 207 7.82 2.77 -7.11
CA THR A 207 7.86 3.30 -8.47
C THR A 207 9.22 3.05 -9.13
N VAL A 208 10.32 3.31 -8.42
CA VAL A 208 11.69 3.04 -8.91
C VAL A 208 11.89 1.54 -9.15
N PHE A 209 11.43 0.67 -8.25
CA PHE A 209 11.54 -0.77 -8.39
C PHE A 209 10.85 -1.26 -9.67
N TYR A 210 9.57 -0.92 -9.85
CA TYR A 210 8.81 -1.33 -11.03
C TYR A 210 9.32 -0.68 -12.32
N SER A 211 9.87 0.54 -12.25
CA SER A 211 10.52 1.18 -13.41
C SER A 211 11.82 0.47 -13.80
N LEU A 212 12.62 0.06 -12.80
CA LEU A 212 13.85 -0.69 -13.01
C LEU A 212 13.57 -2.05 -13.66
N LEU A 213 12.53 -2.75 -13.21
CA LEU A 213 12.07 -4.00 -13.82
C LEU A 213 11.65 -3.84 -15.28
N CYS A 214 11.15 -2.66 -15.68
CA CYS A 214 10.85 -2.38 -17.09
C CYS A 214 12.12 -2.06 -17.92
N SER A 215 13.20 -1.64 -17.27
CA SER A 215 14.42 -1.15 -17.93
C SER A 215 15.50 -2.22 -18.10
N VAL A 216 15.45 -3.29 -17.30
CA VAL A 216 16.49 -4.32 -17.25
C VAL A 216 15.95 -5.63 -17.80
N SER A 217 16.73 -6.31 -18.65
CA SER A 217 16.36 -7.58 -19.28
C SER A 217 16.39 -8.78 -18.31
N SER A 218 17.20 -8.72 -17.25
CA SER A 218 17.25 -9.74 -16.20
C SER A 218 17.55 -9.11 -14.84
N PHE A 219 16.72 -9.40 -13.84
CA PHE A 219 16.92 -8.91 -12.47
C PHE A 219 17.64 -9.98 -11.65
N THR A 220 18.87 -9.67 -11.23
CA THR A 220 19.74 -10.62 -10.54
C THR A 220 19.75 -10.39 -9.01
N TRP A 221 20.38 -11.31 -8.28
CA TRP A 221 20.62 -11.13 -6.84
C TRP A 221 21.55 -9.95 -6.52
N ALA A 222 22.43 -9.55 -7.45
CA ALA A 222 23.25 -8.37 -7.28
C ALA A 222 22.39 -7.09 -7.32
N ASP A 223 21.42 -7.04 -8.25
CA ASP A 223 20.46 -5.95 -8.34
C ASP A 223 19.58 -5.89 -7.08
N ALA A 224 19.13 -7.06 -6.58
CA ALA A 224 18.41 -7.16 -5.31
C ALA A 224 19.24 -6.65 -4.12
N ALA A 225 20.55 -6.92 -4.09
CA ALA A 225 21.43 -6.47 -3.01
C ALA A 225 21.54 -4.93 -2.95
N TRP A 226 21.36 -4.23 -4.08
CA TRP A 226 21.33 -2.77 -4.13
C TRP A 226 20.16 -2.16 -3.33
N TRP A 227 19.14 -2.95 -3.01
CA TRP A 227 17.99 -2.53 -2.21
C TRP A 227 18.24 -2.66 -0.69
N ILE A 228 19.33 -3.29 -0.25
CA ILE A 228 19.64 -3.47 1.18
C ILE A 228 19.68 -2.14 1.94
N PRO A 229 20.33 -1.06 1.45
CA PRO A 229 20.32 0.24 2.14
C PRO A 229 18.91 0.82 2.32
N ALA A 230 18.05 0.70 1.30
CA ALA A 230 16.65 1.15 1.37
C ALA A 230 15.86 0.32 2.40
N LEU A 231 16.07 -1.00 2.43
CA LEU A 231 15.45 -1.87 3.42
C LEU A 231 15.89 -1.54 4.85
N LEU A 232 17.18 -1.30 5.07
CA LEU A 232 17.70 -0.88 6.39
C LEU A 232 17.11 0.46 6.83
N LEU A 233 17.00 1.43 5.90
CA LEU A 233 16.35 2.71 6.17
C LEU A 233 14.88 2.52 6.55
N ASN A 234 14.15 1.66 5.83
CA ASN A 234 12.75 1.35 6.14
C ASN A 234 12.58 0.65 7.49
N ILE A 235 13.47 -0.28 7.85
CA ILE A 235 13.49 -0.90 9.19
C ILE A 235 13.70 0.15 10.27
N TYR A 236 14.67 1.05 10.07
CA TYR A 236 14.96 2.14 10.99
C TYR A 236 13.75 3.07 11.16
N LEU A 237 13.13 3.50 10.06
CA LEU A 237 11.94 4.35 10.08
C LEU A 237 10.75 3.64 10.75
N ALA A 238 10.50 2.37 10.43
CA ALA A 238 9.44 1.59 11.07
C ALA A 238 9.63 1.52 12.59
N LYS A 239 10.85 1.21 13.06
CA LYS A 239 11.16 1.15 14.49
C LYS A 239 11.00 2.51 15.17
N LYS A 240 11.44 3.57 14.50
CA LYS A 240 11.40 4.94 15.04
C LYS A 240 9.99 5.52 15.07
N HIS A 241 9.12 5.20 14.10
CA HIS A 241 7.85 5.91 13.92
C HIS A 241 6.61 5.15 14.40
N ILE A 242 6.59 3.81 14.40
CA ILE A 242 5.40 3.06 14.84
C ILE A 242 4.99 3.45 16.26
N THR A 243 5.90 3.37 17.24
CA THR A 243 5.52 3.61 18.64
C THR A 243 5.13 5.07 18.90
N PRO A 244 5.85 6.10 18.41
CA PRO A 244 5.42 7.49 18.55
C PRO A 244 4.06 7.77 17.92
N VAL A 245 3.79 7.26 16.71
CA VAL A 245 2.47 7.44 16.05
C VAL A 245 1.36 6.82 16.89
N LEU A 246 1.58 5.63 17.45
CA LEU A 246 0.61 4.99 18.35
C LEU A 246 0.39 5.78 19.64
N LYS A 247 1.44 6.40 20.21
CA LYS A 247 1.31 7.30 21.37
C LYS A 247 0.51 8.54 21.04
N THR A 248 0.73 9.13 19.86
CA THR A 248 -0.10 10.24 19.38
C THR A 248 -1.58 9.87 19.31
N MET A 249 -1.90 8.60 19.01
CA MET A 249 -3.28 8.12 19.00
C MET A 249 -3.93 7.99 20.37
N LEU A 250 -3.13 7.72 21.39
CA LEU A 250 -3.60 7.73 22.79
C LEU A 250 -3.91 9.16 23.21
N ASP A 251 -3.10 10.12 22.81
CA ASP A 251 -3.34 11.50 23.19
C ASP A 251 -4.63 12.11 22.60
N TYR A 252 -5.16 11.54 21.50
CA TYR A 252 -6.50 11.90 21.00
C TYR A 252 -7.63 11.50 21.95
N GLU A 253 -7.37 10.67 22.97
CA GLU A 253 -8.30 10.42 24.09
C GLU A 253 -8.80 11.72 24.72
N LYS A 254 -7.89 12.68 24.94
CA LYS A 254 -8.17 13.98 25.57
C LYS A 254 -9.13 14.84 24.74
N LEU A 255 -9.29 14.52 23.46
CA LEU A 255 -10.20 15.19 22.53
C LEU A 255 -11.61 14.60 22.53
N TYR A 256 -11.74 13.32 22.92
CA TYR A 256 -13.02 12.61 23.00
C TYR A 256 -13.59 12.56 24.43
N TYR A 257 -12.73 12.72 25.43
CA TYR A 257 -13.07 12.88 26.83
C TYR A 257 -12.23 14.05 27.37
N PRO A 258 -12.76 15.29 27.38
CA PRO A 258 -12.08 16.37 28.09
C PRO A 258 -12.07 15.98 29.57
N VAL A 259 -10.88 15.80 30.13
CA VAL A 259 -10.74 15.79 31.59
C VAL A 259 -11.20 17.17 32.03
N GLU A 260 -12.28 17.24 32.82
CA GLU A 260 -12.66 18.48 33.49
C GLU A 260 -11.42 18.98 34.22
N LYS A 261 -10.88 20.11 33.76
CA LYS A 261 -9.88 20.83 34.54
C LYS A 261 -10.61 21.31 35.78
N GLU A 262 -10.09 20.92 36.95
CA GLU A 262 -10.50 21.38 38.27
C GLU A 262 -10.76 22.90 38.31
#